data_AF-A0A928DX96-F1
#
_entry.id   AF-A0A928DX96-F1
#
_cell.length_a   1.000
_cell.length_b   1.000
_cell.length_c   1.000
_cell.angle_alpha   90.00
_cell.angle_beta   90.00
_cell.angle_gamma   90.00
#
_symmetry.space_group_name_H-M   'P 1'
#
loop_
_entity.id
_entity.type
_entity.pdbx_description
1 polymer ?
#
loop_
_entity_poly.entity_id
_entity_poly.type
_entity_poly.pdbx_seq_one_letter_code
_entity_poly.pdbx_strand_id
1 'polypeptide(L)'
;MTASGCAFCTVGPHLGLLSVPVPVSPYFQNKEEDKAAEERYSEMKILDPIPAGRPHVAEDAPSDDQIMRKFHEIHNVSGNWPGLYEVQYNDVIIVKEKVQDIVDPVRHIPLAGPCQLHHSHWVCKVYYTEVVRNGWPVPYTVKSEEKMEVIKIDMDHLHRAGNVVSGDTANN
;
A
#
# COMPACT_ATOMS: atom_id res chain seq x y z
N MET A 1 -0.63 -7.38 35.24
CA MET A 1 -1.85 -6.61 34.91
C MET A 1 -1.43 -5.18 34.60
N THR A 2 -1.17 -4.90 33.33
CA THR A 2 -0.60 -3.64 32.82
C THR A 2 -1.73 -2.72 32.39
N ALA A 3 -1.89 -1.59 33.08
CA ALA A 3 -2.94 -0.62 32.82
C ALA A 3 -2.58 0.23 31.59
N SER A 4 -3.28 -0.04 30.49
CA SER A 4 -3.35 0.83 29.32
C SER A 4 -4.14 2.10 29.67
N GLY A 5 -3.53 3.25 29.43
CA GLY A 5 -4.20 4.54 29.23
C GLY A 5 -5.23 4.96 30.27
N CYS A 6 -4.80 5.63 31.33
CA CYS A 6 -5.67 6.52 32.12
C CYS A 6 -4.87 7.77 32.48
N ALA A 7 -5.37 8.95 32.06
CA ALA A 7 -4.78 10.28 32.28
C ALA A 7 -4.70 10.73 33.76
N PHE A 8 -4.83 9.79 34.71
CA PHE A 8 -4.89 10.03 36.15
C PHE A 8 -4.22 8.92 37.00
N CYS A 9 -3.28 8.16 36.43
CA CYS A 9 -2.50 7.19 37.22
C CYS A 9 -1.47 7.93 38.11
N THR A 10 -1.78 8.03 39.40
CA THR A 10 -1.07 8.79 40.45
C THR A 10 0.20 8.13 41.01
N VAL A 11 0.88 7.25 40.25
CA VAL A 11 2.08 6.53 40.75
C VAL A 11 3.20 6.53 39.70
N GLY A 12 4.13 7.48 39.84
CA GLY A 12 5.31 7.66 38.99
C GLY A 12 5.62 9.13 38.71
N PRO A 13 6.75 9.49 38.05
CA PRO A 13 7.00 10.86 37.59
C PRO A 13 5.97 11.20 36.51
N HIS A 14 4.82 11.69 36.95
CA HIS A 14 3.72 12.10 36.10
C HIS A 14 4.14 13.36 35.34
N LEU A 15 4.18 13.29 34.01
CA LEU A 15 4.38 14.45 33.14
C LEU A 15 3.16 15.40 33.14
N GLY A 16 2.23 15.26 34.09
CA GLY A 16 1.03 16.10 34.22
C GLY A 16 0.24 16.15 32.91
N LEU A 17 -0.20 17.36 32.53
CA LEU A 17 -0.88 17.62 31.26
C LEU A 17 -0.08 17.21 30.01
N LEU A 18 1.26 17.14 30.11
CA LEU A 18 2.13 16.67 29.01
C LEU A 18 2.06 15.15 28.80
N SER A 19 1.41 14.41 29.70
CA SER A 19 1.11 12.98 29.50
C SER A 19 -0.11 12.74 28.60
N VAL A 20 -0.92 13.78 28.34
CA VAL A 20 -1.96 13.72 27.31
C VAL A 20 -1.25 13.87 25.97
N PRO A 21 -1.31 12.86 25.08
CA PRO A 21 -0.69 12.98 23.77
C PRO A 21 -1.24 14.22 23.08
N VAL A 22 -0.36 15.15 22.72
CA VAL A 22 -0.74 16.35 21.96
C VAL A 22 -1.37 15.86 20.67
N PRO A 23 -2.62 16.25 20.34
CA PRO A 23 -3.26 15.81 19.12
C PRO A 23 -2.44 16.33 17.94
N VAL A 24 -1.81 15.42 17.22
CA VAL A 24 -1.19 15.73 15.92
C VAL A 24 -2.33 16.05 14.97
N SER A 25 -2.20 17.11 14.17
CA SER A 25 -3.25 17.43 13.20
C SER A 25 -3.39 16.27 12.19
N PRO A 26 -4.61 15.96 11.72
CA PRO A 26 -4.82 14.90 10.72
C PRO A 26 -3.94 15.08 9.48
N TYR A 27 -3.64 16.33 9.11
CA TYR A 27 -2.74 16.63 7.99
C TYR A 27 -1.32 16.12 8.21
N PHE A 28 -0.72 16.39 9.37
CA PHE A 28 0.65 15.93 9.66
C PHE A 28 0.71 14.41 9.81
N GLN A 29 -0.32 13.80 10.40
CA GLN A 29 -0.42 12.35 10.47
C GLN A 29 -0.49 11.71 9.07
N ASN A 30 -1.40 12.18 8.21
CA ASN A 30 -1.54 11.66 6.85
C ASN A 30 -0.24 11.80 6.06
N LYS A 31 0.46 12.93 6.20
CA LYS A 31 1.75 13.16 5.51
C LYS A 31 2.81 12.12 5.89
N GLU A 32 2.91 11.75 7.16
CA GLU A 32 3.86 10.72 7.59
C GLU A 32 3.39 9.31 7.18
N GLU A 33 2.08 9.06 7.18
CA GLU A 33 1.50 7.81 6.68
C GLU A 33 1.73 7.61 5.17
N ASP A 34 1.69 8.69 4.38
CA ASP A 34 1.95 8.68 2.94
C ASP A 34 3.43 8.39 2.65
N LYS A 35 4.36 9.03 3.38
CA LYS A 35 5.80 8.73 3.27
C LYS A 35 6.10 7.28 3.62
N ALA A 36 5.54 6.77 4.72
CA ALA A 36 5.72 5.39 5.12
C ALA A 36 5.12 4.39 4.11
N ALA A 37 4.08 4.79 3.38
CA ALA A 37 3.56 4.02 2.24
C ALA A 37 4.54 3.99 1.09
N GLU A 38 5.03 5.17 0.72
CA GLU A 38 5.91 5.36 -0.43
C GLU A 38 7.18 4.53 -0.22
N GLU A 39 7.81 4.60 0.95
CA GLU A 39 8.96 3.76 1.30
C GLU A 39 8.63 2.26 1.15
N ARG A 40 7.45 1.82 1.60
CA ARG A 40 7.07 0.40 1.54
C ARG A 40 6.79 -0.11 0.13
N TYR A 41 6.16 0.70 -0.71
CA TYR A 41 5.65 0.26 -2.02
C TYR A 41 6.49 0.72 -3.21
N SER A 42 7.41 1.67 -3.03
CA SER A 42 8.36 2.08 -4.08
C SER A 42 9.58 1.16 -4.18
N GLU A 43 9.88 0.40 -3.12
CA GLU A 43 11.01 -0.51 -3.08
C GLU A 43 10.71 -1.82 -3.84
N MET A 44 11.58 -2.15 -4.81
CA MET A 44 11.57 -3.45 -5.46
C MET A 44 12.39 -4.46 -4.66
N LYS A 45 11.80 -5.64 -4.44
CA LYS A 45 12.47 -6.75 -3.74
C LYS A 45 13.38 -7.52 -4.70
N ILE A 46 14.52 -7.96 -4.17
CA ILE A 46 15.42 -8.91 -4.84
C ILE A 46 15.18 -10.29 -4.23
N LEU A 47 14.51 -11.16 -4.98
CA LEU A 47 14.21 -12.53 -4.63
C LEU A 47 15.33 -13.49 -5.04
N ASP A 48 15.25 -14.70 -4.51
CA ASP A 48 16.14 -15.80 -4.86
C ASP A 48 16.00 -16.19 -6.34
N PRO A 49 17.03 -16.85 -6.90
CA PRO A 49 16.99 -17.33 -8.27
C PRO A 49 15.82 -18.28 -8.52
N ILE A 50 15.21 -18.18 -9.71
CA ILE A 50 14.10 -19.06 -10.08
C ILE A 50 14.65 -20.49 -10.27
N PRO A 51 14.13 -21.50 -9.55
CA PRO A 51 14.60 -22.87 -9.69
C PRO A 51 14.29 -23.42 -11.08
N ALA A 52 15.22 -24.19 -11.64
CA ALA A 52 15.06 -24.81 -12.95
C ALA A 52 13.85 -25.75 -12.97
N GLY A 53 12.95 -25.57 -13.94
CA GLY A 53 11.78 -26.43 -14.16
C GLY A 53 10.51 -26.04 -13.39
N ARG A 54 10.54 -25.00 -12.54
CA ARG A 54 9.31 -24.43 -11.96
C ARG A 54 8.70 -23.42 -12.94
N PRO A 55 7.37 -23.31 -13.05
CA PRO A 55 6.74 -22.22 -13.78
C PRO A 55 7.15 -20.87 -13.17
N HIS A 56 7.56 -19.93 -14.02
CA HIS A 56 7.95 -18.57 -13.65
C HIS A 56 6.71 -17.73 -13.34
N VAL A 57 5.98 -18.06 -12.28
CA VAL A 57 4.76 -17.34 -11.91
C VAL A 57 5.04 -16.40 -10.75
N ALA A 58 4.84 -15.09 -10.92
CA ALA A 58 4.85 -14.17 -9.79
C ALA A 58 3.66 -14.49 -8.87
N GLU A 59 3.96 -14.98 -7.66
CA GLU A 59 2.94 -15.39 -6.67
C GLU A 59 2.39 -14.20 -5.87
N ASP A 60 3.07 -13.04 -5.91
CA ASP A 60 2.73 -11.87 -5.10
C ASP A 60 1.62 -11.02 -5.76
N ALA A 61 0.39 -11.18 -5.27
CA ALA A 61 -0.72 -10.28 -5.59
C ALA A 61 -0.56 -8.91 -4.88
N PRO A 62 -1.09 -7.82 -5.46
CA PRO A 62 -1.06 -6.51 -4.80
C PRO A 62 -1.85 -6.54 -3.49
N SER A 63 -1.33 -5.85 -2.47
CA SER A 63 -1.98 -5.74 -1.16
C SER A 63 -3.25 -4.89 -1.25
N ASP A 64 -4.27 -5.21 -0.46
CA ASP A 64 -5.52 -4.42 -0.42
C ASP A 64 -5.24 -2.97 0.01
N ASP A 65 -4.32 -2.75 0.95
CA ASP A 65 -3.88 -1.41 1.37
C ASP A 65 -3.23 -0.63 0.21
N GLN A 66 -2.43 -1.29 -0.62
CA GLN A 66 -1.81 -0.67 -1.79
C GLN A 66 -2.85 -0.22 -2.81
N ILE A 67 -3.85 -1.07 -3.07
CA ILE A 67 -4.97 -0.77 -3.96
C ILE A 67 -5.79 0.39 -3.40
N MET A 68 -6.12 0.36 -2.11
CA MET A 68 -6.90 1.42 -1.46
C MET A 68 -6.15 2.75 -1.41
N ARG A 69 -4.84 2.76 -1.19
CA ARG A 69 -4.04 4.00 -1.25
C ARG A 69 -4.02 4.59 -2.64
N LYS A 70 -3.81 3.75 -3.67
CA LYS A 70 -3.89 4.21 -5.07
C LYS A 70 -5.28 4.72 -5.42
N PHE A 71 -6.33 4.07 -4.93
CA PHE A 71 -7.70 4.55 -5.05
C PHE A 71 -7.89 5.92 -4.38
N HIS A 72 -7.36 6.10 -3.17
CA HIS A 72 -7.46 7.37 -2.44
C HIS A 72 -6.67 8.51 -3.10
N GLU A 73 -5.51 8.19 -3.69
CA GLU A 73 -4.67 9.12 -4.45
C GLU A 73 -5.40 9.65 -5.70
N ILE A 74 -6.08 8.76 -6.45
CA ILE A 74 -6.86 9.13 -7.65
C ILE A 74 -8.03 10.05 -7.28
N HIS A 75 -8.72 9.74 -6.19
CA HIS A 75 -9.92 10.46 -5.75
C HIS A 75 -9.65 11.67 -4.86
N ASN A 76 -8.40 11.90 -4.46
CA ASN A 76 -8.00 12.96 -3.52
C ASN A 76 -8.93 13.04 -2.30
N VAL A 77 -9.15 11.91 -1.62
CA VAL A 77 -10.10 11.81 -0.48
C VAL A 77 -9.71 12.74 0.68
N SER A 78 -8.42 13.09 0.78
CA SER A 78 -7.90 14.05 1.74
C SER A 78 -8.28 15.49 1.36
N GLY A 79 -9.18 16.11 2.12
CA GLY A 79 -9.56 17.52 1.91
C GLY A 79 -11.03 17.83 2.14
N ASN A 80 -11.85 16.82 2.45
CA ASN A 80 -13.25 17.02 2.80
C ASN A 80 -13.38 17.90 4.03
N TRP A 81 -14.25 18.91 3.94
CA TRP A 81 -14.59 19.76 5.07
C TRP A 81 -15.88 19.25 5.70
N PRO A 82 -15.84 18.74 6.95
CA PRO A 82 -17.00 18.15 7.58
C PRO A 82 -18.21 19.10 7.56
N GLY A 83 -19.34 18.61 7.07
CA GLY A 83 -20.59 19.36 6.93
C GLY A 83 -20.68 20.35 5.77
N LEU A 84 -19.59 20.65 5.04
CA LEU A 84 -19.65 21.47 3.81
C LEU A 84 -19.59 20.59 2.56
N TYR A 85 -18.57 19.76 2.44
CA TYR A 85 -18.39 18.86 1.31
C TYR A 85 -17.68 17.60 1.78
N GLU A 86 -18.41 16.48 1.73
CA GLU A 86 -17.92 15.16 2.12
C GLU A 86 -18.19 14.17 1.00
N VAL A 87 -17.15 13.45 0.59
CA VAL A 87 -17.25 12.29 -0.29
C VAL A 87 -16.95 11.06 0.53
N GLN A 88 -17.88 10.10 0.53
CA GLN A 88 -17.76 8.83 1.22
C GLN A 88 -17.78 7.69 0.20
N TYR A 89 -16.84 6.76 0.35
CA TYR A 89 -16.77 5.53 -0.44
C TYR A 89 -17.14 4.37 0.47
N ASN A 90 -18.27 3.72 0.20
CA ASN A 90 -18.84 2.65 1.02
C ASN A 90 -18.91 1.33 0.24
N ASP A 91 -18.96 0.22 0.98
CA ASP A 91 -19.14 -1.14 0.46
C ASP A 91 -18.14 -1.50 -0.65
N VAL A 92 -16.85 -1.28 -0.38
CA VAL A 92 -15.77 -1.50 -1.34
C VAL A 92 -15.53 -3.01 -1.53
N ILE A 93 -15.60 -3.46 -2.77
CA ILE A 93 -15.27 -4.84 -3.18
C ILE A 93 -14.13 -4.78 -4.19
N ILE A 94 -13.05 -5.50 -3.90
CA ILE A 94 -11.84 -5.52 -4.73
C ILE A 94 -11.71 -6.89 -5.40
N VAL A 95 -11.61 -6.89 -6.73
CA VAL A 95 -11.34 -8.08 -7.55
C VAL A 95 -9.99 -7.90 -8.24
N LYS A 96 -9.07 -8.84 -8.04
CA LYS A 96 -7.70 -8.78 -8.58
C LYS A 96 -7.55 -9.77 -9.72
N GLU A 97 -7.11 -9.29 -10.88
CA GLU A 97 -6.87 -10.09 -12.07
C GLU A 97 -5.43 -9.90 -12.55
N LYS A 98 -4.70 -11.00 -12.74
CA LYS A 98 -3.34 -10.96 -13.29
C LYS A 98 -3.42 -10.90 -14.81
N VAL A 99 -2.81 -9.87 -15.40
CA VAL A 99 -2.88 -9.64 -16.86
C VAL A 99 -1.66 -10.23 -17.57
N GLN A 100 -0.48 -10.03 -17.00
CA GLN A 100 0.77 -10.39 -17.67
C GLN A 100 1.82 -10.79 -16.65
N ASP A 101 2.61 -11.79 -17.04
CA ASP A 101 3.65 -12.41 -16.23
C ASP A 101 4.81 -12.75 -17.16
N ILE A 102 5.84 -11.92 -17.16
CA ILE A 102 6.98 -12.05 -18.08
C ILE A 102 8.28 -11.89 -17.34
N VAL A 103 9.20 -12.83 -17.56
CA VAL A 103 10.57 -12.75 -17.07
C VAL A 103 11.49 -12.29 -18.19
N ASP A 104 12.20 -11.20 -17.95
CA ASP A 104 13.22 -10.68 -18.84
C ASP A 104 14.47 -11.57 -18.86
N PRO A 105 15.27 -11.54 -19.94
CA PRO A 105 16.57 -12.17 -19.95
C PRO A 105 17.49 -11.57 -18.87
N VAL A 106 18.49 -12.33 -18.45
CA VAL A 106 19.46 -11.91 -17.44
C VAL A 106 20.16 -10.63 -17.89
N ARG A 107 20.14 -9.59 -17.04
CA ARG A 107 20.84 -8.32 -17.25
C ARG A 107 21.70 -8.01 -16.03
N HIS A 108 22.75 -7.23 -16.25
CA HIS A 108 23.58 -6.73 -15.16
C HIS A 108 23.03 -5.40 -14.64
N ILE A 109 22.61 -5.38 -13.38
CA ILE A 109 22.13 -4.18 -12.68
C ILE A 109 23.26 -3.71 -11.74
N PRO A 110 23.74 -2.45 -11.82
CA PRO A 110 24.95 -2.01 -11.11
C PRO A 110 25.00 -2.28 -9.60
N LEU A 111 23.86 -2.19 -8.89
CA LEU A 111 23.79 -2.42 -7.44
C LEU A 111 23.37 -3.85 -7.04
N ALA A 112 22.69 -4.58 -7.92
CA ALA A 112 22.13 -5.91 -7.62
C ALA A 112 22.95 -7.06 -8.24
N GLY A 113 23.81 -6.77 -9.21
CA GLY A 113 24.56 -7.77 -9.97
C GLY A 113 23.73 -8.38 -11.12
N PRO A 114 24.04 -9.62 -11.55
CA PRO A 114 23.26 -10.32 -12.57
C PRO A 114 21.88 -10.69 -12.01
N CYS A 115 20.83 -10.12 -12.59
CA CYS A 115 19.44 -10.36 -12.19
C CYS A 115 18.52 -10.49 -13.40
N GLN A 116 17.40 -11.15 -13.22
CA GLN A 116 16.26 -11.20 -14.14
C GLN A 116 15.15 -10.33 -13.57
N LEU A 117 14.57 -9.46 -14.39
CA LEU A 117 13.41 -8.68 -14.00
C LEU A 117 12.14 -9.47 -14.29
N HIS A 118 11.27 -9.59 -13.31
CA HIS A 118 9.99 -10.25 -13.43
C HIS A 118 8.89 -9.20 -13.41
N HIS A 119 8.29 -8.98 -14.59
CA HIS A 119 7.17 -8.06 -14.77
C HIS A 119 5.87 -8.77 -14.44
N SER A 120 5.13 -8.23 -13.48
CA SER A 120 3.85 -8.79 -13.04
C SER A 120 2.80 -7.68 -13.04
N HIS A 121 2.01 -7.64 -14.11
CA HIS A 121 1.00 -6.61 -14.29
C HIS A 121 -0.35 -7.08 -13.78
N TRP A 122 -0.93 -6.30 -12.87
CA TRP A 122 -2.23 -6.57 -12.27
C TRP A 122 -3.25 -5.50 -12.65
N VAL A 123 -4.47 -5.98 -12.88
CA VAL A 123 -5.66 -5.14 -13.00
C VAL A 123 -6.55 -5.43 -11.81
N CYS A 124 -6.77 -4.40 -10.99
CA CYS A 124 -7.65 -4.46 -9.83
C CYS A 124 -8.93 -3.71 -10.15
N LYS A 125 -10.07 -4.40 -10.11
CA LYS A 125 -11.40 -3.79 -10.26
C LYS A 125 -11.95 -3.49 -8.87
N VAL A 126 -12.25 -2.22 -8.63
CA VAL A 126 -12.80 -1.74 -7.36
C VAL A 126 -14.24 -1.34 -7.60
N TYR A 127 -15.16 -2.07 -6.98
CA TYR A 127 -16.59 -1.75 -6.97
C TYR A 127 -16.92 -1.03 -5.67
N TYR A 128 -17.68 0.07 -5.73
CA TYR A 128 -18.02 0.85 -4.55
C TYR A 128 -19.31 1.66 -4.74
N THR A 129 -19.89 2.10 -3.62
CA THR A 129 -20.97 3.07 -3.58
C THR A 129 -20.42 4.42 -3.15
N GLU A 130 -20.63 5.46 -3.97
CA GLU A 130 -20.21 6.82 -3.65
C GLU A 130 -21.38 7.63 -3.08
N VAL A 131 -21.16 8.26 -1.93
CA VAL A 131 -22.11 9.19 -1.32
C VAL A 131 -21.44 10.55 -1.22
N VAL A 132 -21.88 11.49 -2.05
CA VAL A 132 -21.44 12.89 -1.99
C VAL A 132 -22.47 13.68 -1.19
N ARG A 133 -22.06 14.22 -0.05
CA ARG A 133 -22.86 15.12 0.79
C ARG A 133 -22.31 16.52 0.64
N ASN A 134 -23.09 17.38 0.01
CA ASN A 134 -22.80 18.80 -0.07
C ASN A 134 -23.75 19.55 0.86
N GLY A 135 -23.22 20.32 1.80
CA GLY A 135 -23.98 21.08 2.80
C GLY A 135 -24.21 22.55 2.44
N TRP A 136 -23.53 23.09 1.42
CA TRP A 136 -23.57 24.51 1.06
C TRP A 136 -23.37 24.73 -0.46
N PRO A 137 -23.98 25.75 -1.11
CA PRO A 137 -24.95 26.73 -0.62
C PRO A 137 -26.38 26.20 -0.50
N VAL A 138 -26.69 25.09 -1.16
CA VAL A 138 -27.94 24.34 -1.02
C VAL A 138 -27.58 22.90 -0.68
N PRO A 139 -28.08 22.34 0.44
CA PRO A 139 -27.71 21.01 0.86
C PRO A 139 -28.33 19.96 -0.06
N TYR A 140 -27.53 19.05 -0.57
CA TYR A 140 -28.00 17.90 -1.33
C TYR A 140 -27.08 16.70 -1.09
N THR A 141 -27.65 15.50 -1.27
CA THR A 141 -26.90 14.24 -1.22
C THR A 141 -27.09 13.51 -2.53
N VAL A 142 -25.98 13.23 -3.22
CA VAL A 142 -25.98 12.37 -4.40
C VAL A 142 -25.44 11.01 -3.96
N LYS A 143 -26.25 9.97 -4.17
CA LYS A 143 -25.83 8.59 -4.00
C LYS A 143 -25.68 7.97 -5.38
N SER A 144 -24.45 7.59 -5.72
CA SER A 144 -24.16 6.83 -6.93
C SER A 144 -23.88 5.39 -6.55
N GLU A 145 -24.82 4.51 -6.87
CA GLU A 145 -24.71 3.08 -6.61
C GLU A 145 -23.93 2.42 -7.76
N GLU A 146 -23.21 1.32 -7.44
CA GLU A 146 -22.56 0.45 -8.42
C GLU A 146 -21.48 1.13 -9.30
N LYS A 147 -20.69 2.05 -8.72
CA LYS A 147 -19.51 2.56 -9.42
C LYS A 147 -18.42 1.48 -9.48
N MET A 148 -17.72 1.44 -10.60
CA MET A 148 -16.60 0.53 -10.82
C MET A 148 -15.44 1.29 -11.44
N GLU A 149 -14.25 1.05 -10.89
CA GLU A 149 -13.00 1.59 -11.40
C GLU A 149 -11.95 0.50 -11.56
N VAL A 150 -11.03 0.74 -12.48
CA VAL A 150 -9.98 -0.20 -12.85
C VAL A 150 -8.62 0.42 -12.55
N ILE A 151 -7.95 -0.12 -11.54
CA ILE A 151 -6.62 0.32 -11.10
C ILE A 151 -5.58 -0.65 -11.63
N LYS A 152 -4.60 -0.13 -12.37
CA LYS A 152 -3.44 -0.91 -12.83
C LYS A 152 -2.31 -0.78 -11.83
N ILE A 153 -1.76 -1.91 -11.41
CA ILE A 153 -0.64 -1.97 -10.47
C ILE A 153 0.41 -2.91 -11.04
N ASP A 154 1.64 -2.43 -11.10
CA ASP A 154 2.79 -3.19 -11.53
C ASP A 154 3.54 -3.69 -10.29
N MET A 155 3.71 -5.00 -10.20
CA MET A 155 4.33 -5.69 -9.06
C MET A 155 5.65 -6.31 -9.50
N ASP A 156 6.57 -5.44 -9.91
CA ASP A 156 7.85 -5.85 -10.46
C ASP A 156 8.82 -6.26 -9.34
N HIS A 157 9.57 -7.31 -9.60
CA HIS A 157 10.62 -7.76 -8.68
C HIS A 157 11.79 -8.36 -9.45
N LEU A 158 12.95 -8.39 -8.80
CA LEU A 158 14.16 -8.93 -9.38
C LEU A 158 14.41 -10.33 -8.84
N HIS A 159 14.77 -11.27 -9.71
CA HIS A 159 15.36 -12.54 -9.33
C HIS A 159 16.86 -12.49 -9.55
N ARG A 160 17.65 -12.94 -8.57
CA ARG A 160 19.09 -13.12 -8.76
C ARG A 160 19.33 -14.19 -9.83
N ALA A 161 20.32 -13.96 -10.69
CA ALA A 161 20.65 -14.89 -11.77
C ALA A 161 22.12 -15.32 -11.68
N GLY A 162 22.35 -16.63 -11.58
CA GLY A 162 23.69 -17.21 -11.45
C GLY A 162 23.90 -17.94 -10.12
N ASN A 163 24.89 -18.82 -10.08
CA ASN A 163 25.26 -19.56 -8.88
C ASN A 163 25.95 -18.60 -7.90
N VAL A 164 25.20 -17.98 -7.00
CA VAL A 164 25.80 -17.37 -5.82
C VAL A 164 26.14 -18.54 -4.92
N VAL A 165 27.40 -18.96 -4.92
CA VAL A 165 27.92 -19.86 -3.88
C VAL A 165 27.79 -19.10 -2.57
N SER A 166 26.66 -19.27 -1.88
CA SER A 166 26.58 -19.05 -0.44
C SER A 166 27.78 -19.79 0.15
N GLY A 167 28.65 -19.11 0.89
CA GLY A 167 30.00 -19.56 1.25
C GLY A 167 30.15 -20.88 2.03
N ASP A 168 29.13 -21.72 2.10
CA ASP A 168 29.13 -23.04 2.77
C ASP A 168 29.69 -24.19 1.91
N THR A 169 30.00 -23.97 0.63
CA THR A 169 30.56 -25.03 -0.25
C THR A 169 31.89 -24.66 -0.94
N ALA A 170 32.59 -23.63 -0.46
CA ALA A 170 33.92 -23.28 -0.97
C ALA A 170 35.07 -24.14 -0.42
N ASN A 171 34.79 -25.13 0.42
CA ASN A 171 35.78 -26.06 0.99
C ASN A 171 35.35 -27.52 0.72
N ASN A 172 35.67 -28.03 -0.47
CA ASN A 172 36.07 -29.42 -0.71
C ASN A 172 36.63 -29.57 -2.13
#